data_AF-A0A2H6K289-F1
#
_entry.id   AF-A0A2H6K289-F1
#
_cell.length_a   1.000
_cell.length_b   1.000
_cell.length_c   1.000
_cell.angle_alpha   90.00
_cell.angle_beta   90.00
_cell.angle_gamma   90.00
#
_symmetry.space_group_name_H-M   'P 1'
#
loop_
_entity.id
_entity.type
_entity.pdbx_description
1 polymer ?
#
loop_
_entity_poly.entity_id
_entity_poly.type
_entity_poly.pdbx_seq_one_letter_code
_entity_poly.pdbx_strand_id
1 'polypeptide(L)' 'MVDPEKISSMLESLRGYLEILRRHAAIPGDDFLDDRQALDSAKYNFVIAIECCLDVGNHIIASEGGCACLQTTEI' A
#
# COMPACT_ATOMS: atom_id res chain seq x y z
N MET A 1 15.16 -12.63 5.74
CA MET A 1 15.29 -11.72 6.89
C MET A 1 14.68 -10.39 6.52
N VAL A 2 13.86 -9.83 7.41
CA VAL A 2 13.19 -8.56 7.15
C VAL A 2 14.22 -7.46 7.01
N ASP A 3 14.21 -6.82 5.83
CA ASP A 3 14.96 -5.59 5.57
C ASP A 3 14.21 -4.37 6.14
N PRO A 4 14.73 -3.71 7.19
CA PRO A 4 14.09 -2.55 7.81
C PRO A 4 14.16 -1.29 6.94
N GLU A 5 15.18 -1.14 6.09
CA GLU A 5 15.29 0.02 5.19
C GLU A 5 14.21 -0.06 4.11
N LYS A 6 14.03 -1.26 3.54
CA LYS A 6 12.96 -1.51 2.56
C LYS A 6 11.58 -1.29 3.15
N ILE A 7 11.33 -1.78 4.37
CA ILE A 7 10.08 -1.52 5.09
C ILE A 7 9.88 -0.02 5.33
N SER A 8 10.92 0.69 5.77
CA SER A 8 10.84 2.13 6.03
C SER A 8 10.50 2.91 4.76
N SER A 9 11.11 2.54 3.62
CA SER A 9 10.80 3.17 2.33
C SER A 9 9.35 2.93 1.89
N MET A 10 8.82 1.71 2.04
CA MET A 10 7.42 1.41 1.72
C MET A 10 6.46 2.19 2.64
N LEU A 11 6.75 2.27 3.94
CA LEU A 11 5.93 3.04 4.88
C LEU A 11 5.95 4.54 4.60
N GLU A 12 7.05 5.09 4.10
CA GLU A 12 7.13 6.49 3.67
C GLU A 12 6.27 6.73 2.41
N SER A 13 6.31 5.82 1.44
CA SER A 13 5.39 5.88 0.29
C SER A 13 3.93 5.81 0.72
N LEU A 14 3.58 4.88 1.61
CA LEU A 14 2.23 4.74 2.16
C LEU A 14 1.77 6.03 2.85
N ARG A 15 2.66 6.69 3.61
CA ARG A 15 2.36 7.98 4.25
C ARG A 15 1.98 9.04 3.21
N GLY A 16 2.70 9.12 2.10
CA GLY A 16 2.39 10.04 1.00
C GLY A 16 1.01 9.78 0.38
N TYR A 17 0.68 8.51 0.10
CA TYR A 17 -0.65 8.15 -0.43
C TYR A 17 -1.78 8.49 0.55
N LEU A 18 -1.57 8.21 1.84
CA LEU A 18 -2.54 8.54 2.89
C LEU A 18 -2.71 10.05 3.08
N GLU A 19 -1.66 10.85 2.88
CA GLU A 19 -1.78 12.31 2.93
C GLU A 19 -2.68 12.83 1.81
N ILE A 20 -2.51 12.33 0.58
CA ILE A 20 -3.37 12.70 -0.55
C ILE A 20 -4.83 12.30 -0.27
N LEU A 21 -5.06 11.06 0.20
CA LEU A 21 -6.40 10.59 0.54
C LEU A 21 -7.05 11.41 1.66
N ARG A 22 -6.27 11.84 2.67
CA ARG A 22 -6.77 12.72 3.74
C ARG A 22 -7.15 14.11 3.22
N ARG A 23 -6.39 14.65 2.25
CA ARG A 23 -6.74 15.92 1.60
C ARG A 23 -8.07 15.79 0.86
N HIS A 24 -8.29 14.69 0.14
CA HIS A 24 -9.57 14.42 -0.51
C HIS A 24 -10.71 14.22 0.48
N ALA A 25 -10.47 13.54 1.60
CA ALA A 25 -11.47 13.33 2.65
C ALA A 25 -11.89 14.63 3.37
N ALA A 26 -11.13 15.71 3.22
CA ALA A 26 -11.47 17.03 3.76
C ALA A 26 -12.36 17.87 2.82
N ILE A 27 -12.58 17.42 1.58
CA ILE A 27 -13.47 18.07 0.61
C ILE A 27 -14.93 17.69 0.96
N PRO A 28 -15.88 18.65 0.96
CA PRO A 28 -17.29 18.33 1.13
C PRO A 28 -17.76 17.29 0.10
N GLY A 29 -18.67 16.40 0.50
CA GLY A 29 -19.05 15.25 -0.33
C GLY A 29 -19.57 15.62 -1.72
N ASP A 30 -20.46 16.61 -1.80
CA ASP A 30 -21.01 17.06 -3.08
C ASP A 30 -19.92 17.70 -3.98
N ASP A 31 -19.06 18.52 -3.39
CA ASP A 31 -17.94 19.16 -4.09
C ASP A 31 -16.91 18.12 -4.58
N PHE A 32 -16.65 17.08 -3.78
CA PHE A 32 -15.75 15.97 -4.15
C PHE A 32 -16.33 15.13 -5.29
N LEU A 33 -17.64 14.88 -5.28
CA LEU A 33 -18.31 14.09 -6.31
C LEU A 33 -18.43 14.82 -7.65
N ASP A 34 -18.44 16.15 -7.64
CA ASP A 34 -18.44 16.97 -8.86
C ASP A 34 -17.02 17.15 -9.44
N ASP A 35 -15.97 17.04 -8.61
CA ASP A 35 -14.58 17.10 -9.07
C ASP A 35 -14.09 15.73 -9.57
N ARG A 36 -14.12 15.55 -10.90
CA ARG A 36 -13.62 14.34 -11.54
C ARG A 36 -12.13 14.08 -11.29
N GLN A 37 -11.31 15.13 -11.21
CA GLN A 37 -9.87 15.00 -10.99
C GLN A 37 -9.59 14.51 -9.57
N ALA A 38 -10.33 15.05 -8.58
CA ALA A 38 -10.25 14.59 -7.20
C ALA A 38 -10.69 13.13 -7.09
N LEU A 39 -11.78 12.74 -7.74
CA LEU A 39 -12.26 11.36 -7.77
C LEU A 39 -11.24 10.39 -8.36
N ASP A 40 -10.67 10.69 -9.53
CA ASP A 40 -9.70 9.81 -10.18
C ASP A 40 -8.40 9.73 -9.37
N SER A 41 -7.95 10.85 -8.80
CA SER A 41 -6.81 10.90 -7.89
C SER A 41 -7.04 10.05 -6.63
N ALA A 42 -8.21 10.17 -5.99
CA ALA A 42 -8.55 9.41 -4.79
C ALA A 42 -8.61 7.90 -5.08
N LYS A 43 -9.25 7.48 -6.18
CA LYS A 43 -9.32 6.07 -6.59
C LYS A 43 -7.94 5.49 -6.80
N TYR A 44 -7.10 6.18 -7.56
CA TYR A 44 -5.74 5.72 -7.83
C TYR A 44 -4.91 5.61 -6.54
N ASN A 45 -4.92 6.65 -5.70
CA ASN A 45 -4.19 6.65 -4.43
C ASN A 45 -4.68 5.56 -3.46
N PHE A 46 -5.97 5.22 -3.51
CA PHE A 46 -6.53 4.15 -2.70
C PHE A 46 -6.02 2.78 -3.14
N VAL A 47 -5.99 2.51 -4.45
CA VAL A 47 -5.47 1.25 -5.00
C VAL A 47 -4.00 1.06 -4.67
N ILE A 48 -3.15 2.07 -4.92
CA ILE A 48 -1.70 1.96 -4.65
C ILE A 48 -1.38 1.89 -3.14
N ALA A 49 -2.21 2.49 -2.28
CA ALA A 49 -2.06 2.34 -0.83
C ALA A 49 -2.34 0.90 -0.39
N ILE A 50 -3.34 0.24 -0.98
CA ILE A 50 -3.61 -1.19 -0.74
C ILE A 50 -2.43 -2.04 -1.24
N GLU A 51 -1.95 -1.79 -2.46
CA GLU A 51 -0.80 -2.49 -3.03
C GLU A 51 0.44 -2.35 -2.16
N CYS A 52 0.73 -1.15 -1.66
CA CYS A 52 1.84 -0.91 -0.75
C CYS A 52 1.72 -1.72 0.56
N CYS A 53 0.51 -1.82 1.14
CA CYS A 53 0.26 -2.68 2.29
C CYS A 53 0.49 -4.17 1.98
N LEU A 54 0.09 -4.62 0.78
CA LEU A 54 0.35 -5.98 0.32
C LEU A 54 1.84 -6.24 0.15
N ASP A 55 2.59 -5.29 -0.42
CA ASP A 55 4.04 -5.40 -0.60
C ASP A 55 4.78 -5.49 0.74
N VAL A 56 4.38 -4.67 1.73
CA VAL A 56 4.88 -4.75 3.11
C VAL A 56 4.61 -6.14 3.70
N GLY A 57 3.36 -6.62 3.60
CA GLY A 57 2.97 -7.94 4.10
C GLY A 57 3.76 -9.06 3.43
N ASN A 58 3.88 -9.01 2.11
CA ASN A 58 4.63 -9.96 1.30
C ASN A 58 6.11 -9.97 1.70
N HIS A 59 6.73 -8.81 1.91
CA HIS A 59 8.11 -8.72 2.35
C HIS A 59 8.32 -9.37 3.72
N ILE A 60 7.43 -9.11 4.67
CA ILE A 60 7.49 -9.71 6.01
C ILE A 60 7.34 -11.24 5.93
N ILE A 61 6.30 -11.72 5.25
CA ILE A 61 6.01 -13.15 5.13
C ILE A 61 7.16 -13.89 4.44
N ALA A 62 7.65 -13.37 3.31
CA ALA A 62 8.76 -13.98 2.58
C ALA A 62 10.06 -13.97 3.40
N SER A 63 10.25 -12.94 4.23
CA SER A 63 11.46 -12.77 5.04
C SER A 63 11.54 -13.72 6.24
N GLU A 64 10.39 -14.13 6.78
CA GLU A 64 10.26 -14.97 7.98
C GLU A 64 9.94 -16.44 7.65
N GLY A 65 10.15 -16.87 6.39
CA GLY A 65 10.01 -18.28 6.00
C GLY A 65 8.60 -18.70 5.58
N GLY A 66 7.69 -17.75 5.33
CA GLY A 66 6.34 -18.03 4.82
C GLY A 66 6.28 -18.64 3.42
N CYS A 67 7.40 -18.72 2.70
CA CYS A 67 7.57 -19.65 1.57
C CYS A 67 7.85 -21.08 2.08
N ALA A 68 6.95 -21.64 2.90
CA ALA A 68 7.00 -23.05 3.30
C ALA A 68 6.44 -24.00 2.21
N CYS A 69 5.96 -23.49 1.07
CA CYS A 69 5.27 -24.29 0.05
C CYS A 69 6.14 -24.79 -1.13
N LEU A 70 7.46 -24.59 -1.17
CA LEU A 70 8.29 -25.09 -2.29
C LEU A 70 9.65 -25.70 -1.92
N GLN A 71 9.88 -26.06 -0.65
CA GLN A 71 11.05 -26.88 -0.29
C GLN A 71 10.63 -28.09 0.55
N THR A 72 9.64 -28.84 0.06
CA THR A 72 9.42 -30.22 0.51
C THR A 72 10.15 -31.15 -0.45
N THR A 73 11.24 -31.74 0.05
CA THR A 73 11.73 -33.07 -0.32
C THR A 73 12.13 -33.28 -1.78
N GLU A 74 13.41 -33.06 -2.08
CA GLU A 74 14.11 -33.95 -3.01
C GLU A 74 14.76 -35.07 -2.19
N ILE A 75 14.41 -36.29 -2.59
CA ILE A 75 14.87 -37.61 -2.10
C ILE A 75 16.35 -37.79 -2.43
#